data_AF-A0AA88XWH5-F1
#
_entry.id   AF-A0AA88XWH5-F1
#
_cell.length_a   1.000
_cell.length_b   1.000
_cell.length_c   1.000
_cell.angle_alpha   90.00
_cell.angle_beta   90.00
_cell.angle_gamma   90.00
#
_symmetry.space_group_name_H-M   'P 1'
#
loop_
_entity.id
_entity.type
_entity.pdbx_description
1 polymer ?
#
loop_
_entity_poly.entity_id
_entity_poly.type
_entity_poly.pdbx_seq_one_letter_code
_entity_poly.pdbx_strand_id
1 'polypeptide(L)'
;MDVQVKNYLNTKNRRDSNSSEKPFAPEKTGEPEGGLGVGIFPGTKWCGLGNDASSYDDLGKFNVTDACCREHDHCPYFIDHFETKYNYQNPYPWTLSHCDCDNKLYGCLKKANTSASDEVGKLFFGLLNVHCFTFQEGEYCAKSHFSGLYCEEKGYGERAVTQTFPHQWGEDILG
;
A
#
# COMPACT_ATOMS: atom_id res chain seq x y z
N MET A 1 -44.54 -10.58 -3.56
CA MET A 1 -43.27 -10.19 -2.91
C MET A 1 -42.29 -11.30 -3.16
N ASP A 2 -41.60 -11.15 -4.28
CA ASP A 2 -41.20 -12.25 -5.14
C ASP A 2 -39.92 -12.97 -4.71
N VAL A 3 -39.97 -14.29 -4.89
CA VAL A 3 -38.89 -15.28 -4.73
C VAL A 3 -37.58 -14.87 -5.43
N GLN A 4 -37.66 -13.95 -6.39
CA GLN A 4 -36.54 -13.36 -7.14
C GLN A 4 -35.57 -12.52 -6.28
N VAL A 5 -36.04 -11.84 -5.22
CA VAL A 5 -35.16 -11.02 -4.36
C VAL A 5 -34.29 -11.88 -3.45
N LYS A 6 -34.82 -13.02 -2.98
CA LYS A 6 -34.04 -13.97 -2.17
C LYS A 6 -32.91 -14.61 -2.99
N ASN A 7 -33.10 -14.84 -4.29
CA ASN A 7 -32.06 -15.35 -5.17
C ASN A 7 -31.01 -14.29 -5.54
N TYR A 8 -31.38 -13.00 -5.62
CA TYR A 8 -30.40 -11.90 -5.77
C TYR A 8 -29.47 -11.80 -4.54
N LEU A 9 -30.01 -11.95 -3.32
CA LEU A 9 -29.19 -11.97 -2.10
C LEU A 9 -28.41 -13.28 -1.91
N ASN A 10 -28.94 -14.42 -2.37
CA ASN A 10 -28.27 -15.72 -2.27
C ASN A 10 -27.16 -15.92 -3.33
N THR A 11 -27.18 -15.18 -4.44
CA THR A 11 -26.10 -15.18 -5.45
C THR A 11 -24.96 -14.20 -5.14
N LYS A 12 -25.18 -13.24 -4.24
CA LYS A 12 -24.10 -12.38 -3.70
C LYS A 12 -23.23 -13.13 -2.68
N ASN A 13 -23.82 -14.07 -1.94
CA ASN A 13 -23.10 -14.97 -1.01
C ASN A 13 -22.33 -16.12 -1.68
N ARG A 14 -22.25 -16.16 -3.03
CA ARG A 14 -21.52 -17.19 -3.77
C ARG A 14 -20.63 -16.57 -4.87
N ARG A 15 -20.12 -15.37 -4.62
CA ARG A 15 -19.14 -14.67 -5.47
C ARG A 15 -18.07 -13.86 -4.70
N ASP A 16 -17.88 -14.15 -3.41
CA ASP A 16 -16.75 -13.66 -2.61
C ASP A 16 -15.79 -14.82 -2.23
N SER A 17 -15.59 -15.76 -3.16
CA SER A 17 -14.57 -16.80 -3.04
C SER A 17 -13.34 -16.42 -3.86
N ASN A 18 -12.55 -15.47 -3.34
CA ASN A 18 -11.07 -15.37 -3.41
C ASN A 18 -10.58 -13.97 -3.01
N SER A 19 -10.76 -13.61 -1.74
CA SER A 19 -9.71 -12.85 -1.06
C SER A 19 -8.76 -13.93 -0.56
N SER A 20 -7.67 -14.20 -1.28
CA SER A 20 -6.61 -15.08 -0.83
C SER A 20 -6.29 -14.72 0.62
N GLU A 21 -6.50 -15.63 1.58
CA GLU A 21 -6.03 -15.39 2.96
C GLU A 21 -4.54 -15.08 2.85
N LYS A 22 -4.14 -13.87 3.28
CA LYS A 22 -2.73 -13.48 3.22
C LYS A 22 -1.96 -14.30 4.27
N PRO A 23 -0.76 -14.79 3.96
CA PRO A 23 -0.05 -15.76 4.79
C PRO A 23 0.45 -15.19 6.12
N PHE A 24 0.50 -13.87 6.26
CA PHE A 24 0.85 -13.17 7.49
C PHE A 24 -0.38 -12.49 8.10
N ALA A 25 -0.39 -12.32 9.42
CA ALA A 25 -1.42 -11.52 10.07
C ALA A 25 -1.30 -10.03 9.68
N PRO A 26 -2.42 -9.31 9.53
CA PRO A 26 -2.39 -7.88 9.26
C PRO A 26 -1.89 -7.10 10.48
N GLU A 27 -1.31 -5.93 10.22
CA GLU A 27 -0.91 -4.98 11.26
C GLU A 27 -2.12 -4.42 12.01
N LYS A 28 -1.97 -4.28 13.33
CA LYS A 28 -3.07 -3.90 14.23
C LYS A 28 -3.44 -2.43 14.14
N THR A 29 -2.46 -1.57 13.86
CA THR A 29 -2.61 -0.11 13.85
C THR A 29 -2.89 0.43 12.45
N GLY A 30 -2.59 -0.34 11.40
CA GLY A 30 -2.66 0.12 10.01
C GLY A 30 -1.60 1.16 9.66
N GLU A 31 -1.16 1.99 10.60
CA GLU A 31 -0.16 3.05 10.40
C GLU A 31 1.27 2.57 10.72
N PRO A 32 2.27 2.92 9.88
CA PRO A 32 3.68 2.78 10.24
C PRO A 32 4.03 3.67 11.44
N GLU A 33 4.77 3.14 12.41
CA GLU A 33 5.09 3.86 13.66
C GLU A 33 6.00 5.08 13.38
N GLY A 34 5.48 6.29 13.62
CA GLY A 34 6.32 7.43 14.01
C GLY A 34 7.12 8.14 12.90
N GLY A 35 6.60 8.21 11.68
CA GLY A 35 7.14 9.12 10.67
C GLY A 35 6.87 10.58 11.01
N LEU A 36 7.91 11.40 11.23
CA LEU A 36 7.79 12.86 11.09
C LEU A 36 7.22 13.11 9.68
N GLY A 37 6.05 13.73 9.55
CA GLY A 37 5.46 14.07 8.26
C GLY A 37 6.44 14.87 7.39
N VAL A 38 7.15 14.18 6.49
CA VAL A 38 8.20 14.77 5.64
C VAL A 38 7.72 14.75 4.20
N GLY A 39 7.87 15.91 3.54
CA GLY A 39 7.44 16.04 2.15
C GLY A 39 5.93 15.92 1.95
N ILE A 40 5.14 16.19 3.01
CA ILE A 40 3.67 16.21 2.93
C ILE A 40 3.23 17.20 1.85
N PHE A 41 2.42 16.72 0.90
CA PHE A 41 1.94 17.55 -0.19
C PHE A 41 1.15 18.75 0.36
N PRO A 42 1.47 20.01 -0.02
CA PRO A 42 0.84 21.18 0.56
C PRO A 42 -0.70 21.13 0.47
N GLY A 43 -1.37 21.37 1.59
CA GLY A 43 -2.84 21.29 1.67
C GLY A 43 -3.40 19.89 1.94
N THR A 44 -2.54 18.90 2.19
CA THR A 44 -2.87 17.56 2.68
C THR A 44 -2.21 17.32 4.03
N LYS A 45 -2.58 16.24 4.73
CA LYS A 45 -1.95 15.81 5.99
C LYS A 45 -1.37 14.40 5.91
N TRP A 46 -1.83 13.60 4.95
CA TRP A 46 -1.50 12.18 4.81
C TRP A 46 -0.68 11.86 3.55
N CYS A 47 -0.57 12.77 2.60
CA CYS A 47 0.15 12.50 1.34
C CYS A 47 1.64 12.80 1.45
N GLY A 48 2.43 11.93 2.09
CA GLY A 48 3.90 12.01 2.12
C GLY A 48 4.53 10.86 2.89
N LEU A 49 5.72 11.08 3.47
CA LEU A 49 6.37 10.11 4.35
C LEU A 49 5.85 10.30 5.77
N GLY A 50 5.05 9.34 6.25
CA GLY A 50 4.25 9.51 7.47
C GLY A 50 3.10 10.49 7.26
N ASN A 51 2.57 11.08 8.34
CA ASN A 51 1.50 12.06 8.29
C ASN A 51 1.69 13.19 9.32
N ASP A 52 0.98 14.31 9.11
CA ASP A 52 0.89 15.46 10.01
C ASP A 52 -0.53 15.60 10.60
N ALA A 53 -1.25 14.46 10.69
CA ALA A 53 -2.62 14.43 11.15
C ALA A 53 -2.69 14.28 12.68
N SER A 54 -3.57 15.06 13.32
CA SER A 54 -3.81 14.96 14.77
C SER A 54 -4.75 13.81 15.16
N SER A 55 -5.49 13.28 14.18
CA SER A 55 -6.40 12.15 14.33
C SER A 55 -6.75 11.58 12.95
N TYR A 56 -7.32 10.38 12.90
CA TYR A 56 -7.77 9.75 11.65
C TYR A 56 -8.64 10.66 10.78
N ASP A 57 -9.57 11.42 11.36
CA ASP A 57 -10.48 12.30 10.60
C ASP A 57 -9.91 13.68 10.28
N ASP A 58 -8.66 13.93 10.68
CA ASP A 58 -7.98 15.19 10.43
C ASP A 58 -7.43 15.26 8.99
N LEU A 59 -8.27 15.78 8.09
CA LEU A 59 -7.94 15.98 6.68
C LEU A 59 -7.60 17.44 6.39
N GLY A 60 -6.67 17.65 5.47
CA GLY A 60 -6.28 18.95 4.94
C GLY A 60 -7.30 19.56 3.97
N LYS A 61 -6.92 20.70 3.37
CA LYS A 61 -7.73 21.44 2.40
C LYS A 61 -8.15 20.59 1.19
N PHE A 62 -7.25 19.74 0.70
CA PHE A 62 -7.52 18.83 -0.43
C PHE A 62 -8.08 17.50 0.07
N ASN A 63 -9.16 17.56 0.86
CA ASN A 63 -9.69 16.45 1.65
C ASN A 63 -9.98 15.17 0.85
N VAL A 64 -10.45 15.25 -0.41
CA VAL A 64 -10.70 14.06 -1.25
C VAL A 64 -9.41 13.35 -1.60
N THR A 65 -8.37 14.09 -2.00
CA THR A 65 -7.03 13.54 -2.28
C THR A 65 -6.39 13.02 -1.00
N ASP A 66 -6.50 13.79 0.07
CA ASP A 66 -5.91 13.47 1.37
C ASP A 66 -6.51 12.20 1.98
N ALA A 67 -7.82 11.99 1.81
CA ALA A 67 -8.49 10.76 2.22
C ALA A 67 -7.98 9.52 1.47
N CYS A 68 -7.55 9.65 0.20
CA CYS A 68 -6.92 8.55 -0.53
C CYS A 68 -5.57 8.16 0.11
N CYS A 69 -4.76 9.15 0.50
CA CYS A 69 -3.48 8.93 1.16
C CYS A 69 -3.67 8.36 2.56
N ARG A 70 -4.63 8.88 3.35
CA ARG A 70 -4.97 8.33 4.66
C ARG A 70 -5.31 6.84 4.60
N GLU A 71 -6.15 6.44 3.66
CA GLU A 71 -6.51 5.03 3.47
C GLU A 71 -5.30 4.17 3.08
N HIS A 72 -4.37 4.73 2.31
CA HIS A 72 -3.11 4.07 1.95
C HIS A 72 -2.16 3.93 3.14
N ASP A 73 -2.04 4.97 3.97
CA ASP A 73 -1.26 4.96 5.21
C ASP A 73 -1.76 3.92 6.21
N HIS A 74 -3.02 3.50 6.09
CA HIS A 74 -3.65 2.45 6.91
C HIS A 74 -3.58 1.05 6.26
N CYS A 75 -2.63 0.84 5.34
CA CYS A 75 -2.47 -0.45 4.68
C CYS A 75 -2.22 -1.55 5.74
N PRO A 76 -3.01 -2.64 5.76
CA PRO A 76 -2.83 -3.70 6.77
C PRO A 76 -1.51 -4.48 6.61
N TYR A 77 -0.78 -4.28 5.51
CA TYR A 77 0.48 -4.96 5.22
C TYR A 77 1.46 -3.95 4.66
N PHE A 78 2.39 -3.53 5.51
CA PHE A 78 3.51 -2.68 5.15
C PHE A 78 4.81 -3.20 5.77
N ILE A 79 5.94 -2.80 5.18
CA ILE A 79 7.29 -2.99 5.71
C ILE A 79 7.90 -1.60 5.82
N ASP A 80 8.21 -1.17 7.03
CA ASP A 80 8.73 0.16 7.27
C ASP A 80 10.14 0.34 6.68
N HIS A 81 10.62 1.59 6.60
CA HIS A 81 11.95 1.89 6.09
C HIS A 81 13.02 1.07 6.84
N PHE A 82 13.97 0.45 6.13
CA PHE A 82 15.04 -0.35 6.74
C PHE A 82 14.60 -1.50 7.66
N GLU A 83 13.30 -1.81 7.73
CA GLU A 83 12.75 -2.89 8.54
C GLU A 83 12.99 -4.24 7.86
N THR A 84 13.19 -5.28 8.66
CA THR A 84 13.09 -6.66 8.19
C THR A 84 11.78 -7.26 8.64
N LYS A 85 10.92 -7.59 7.68
CA LYS A 85 9.57 -8.10 7.93
C LYS A 85 9.13 -9.00 6.77
N TYR A 86 8.23 -9.94 7.05
CA TYR A 86 7.73 -10.89 6.05
C TYR A 86 8.87 -11.57 5.27
N ASN A 87 9.94 -11.95 5.96
CA ASN A 87 11.12 -12.58 5.37
C ASN A 87 11.79 -11.72 4.25
N TYR A 88 11.67 -10.40 4.33
CA TYR A 88 12.27 -9.43 3.43
C TYR A 88 12.84 -8.25 4.21
N GLN A 89 14.00 -7.74 3.79
CA GLN A 89 14.57 -6.51 4.32
C GLN A 89 14.27 -5.38 3.35
N ASN A 90 13.54 -4.35 3.79
CA ASN A 90 13.31 -3.15 3.01
C ASN A 90 14.59 -2.30 2.94
N PRO A 91 15.26 -2.18 1.77
CA PRO A 91 16.48 -1.39 1.66
C PRO A 91 16.21 0.12 1.49
N TYR A 92 14.95 0.53 1.36
CA TYR A 92 14.56 1.87 1.00
C TYR A 92 14.33 2.76 2.22
N PRO A 93 14.57 4.08 2.12
CA PRO A 93 14.26 5.06 3.17
C PRO A 93 12.77 5.45 3.21
N TRP A 94 11.89 4.63 2.63
CA TRP A 94 10.44 4.82 2.66
C TRP A 94 9.75 3.47 2.92
N THR A 95 8.54 3.54 3.48
CA THR A 95 7.69 2.38 3.73
C THR A 95 7.27 1.72 2.41
N LEU A 96 7.33 0.40 2.36
CA LEU A 96 6.74 -0.38 1.28
C LEU A 96 5.35 -0.83 1.71
N SER A 97 4.35 -0.64 0.86
CA SER A 97 3.00 -1.14 1.06
C SER A 97 2.71 -2.34 0.16
N HIS A 98 1.75 -3.17 0.56
CA HIS A 98 1.29 -4.26 -0.30
C HIS A 98 0.66 -3.70 -1.58
N CYS A 99 0.91 -4.35 -2.74
CA CYS A 99 0.48 -3.83 -4.04
C CYS A 99 -1.04 -3.59 -4.15
N ASP A 100 -1.87 -4.34 -3.41
CA ASP A 100 -3.32 -4.05 -3.29
C ASP A 100 -3.61 -2.63 -2.79
N CYS A 101 -2.84 -2.13 -1.81
CA CYS A 101 -3.00 -0.80 -1.23
C CYS A 101 -2.58 0.27 -2.24
N ASP A 102 -1.47 0.07 -2.96
CA ASP A 102 -1.02 1.00 -4.00
C ASP A 102 -1.99 1.03 -5.18
N ASN A 103 -2.57 -0.10 -5.57
CA ASN A 103 -3.63 -0.16 -6.59
C ASN A 103 -4.89 0.61 -6.15
N LYS A 104 -5.28 0.48 -4.88
CA LYS A 104 -6.40 1.26 -4.31
C LYS A 104 -6.08 2.75 -4.29
N LEU A 105 -4.87 3.14 -3.91
CA LEU A 105 -4.42 4.53 -3.93
C LEU A 105 -4.49 5.09 -5.36
N TYR A 106 -3.91 4.40 -6.34
CA TYR A 106 -3.95 4.80 -7.75
C TYR A 106 -5.39 5.01 -8.24
N GLY A 107 -6.27 4.03 -8.01
CA GLY A 107 -7.68 4.12 -8.40
C GLY A 107 -8.44 5.22 -7.67
N CYS A 108 -8.16 5.44 -6.38
CA CYS A 108 -8.75 6.51 -5.59
C CYS A 108 -8.37 7.89 -6.13
N LEU A 109 -7.07 8.12 -6.39
CA LEU A 109 -6.58 9.38 -6.94
C LEU A 109 -7.15 9.64 -8.34
N LYS A 110 -7.22 8.62 -9.21
CA LYS A 110 -7.86 8.73 -10.54
C LYS A 110 -9.34 9.09 -10.43
N LYS A 111 -10.05 8.50 -9.47
CA LYS A 111 -11.47 8.81 -9.24
C LYS A 111 -11.68 10.19 -8.61
N ALA A 112 -10.77 10.66 -7.76
CA ALA A 112 -10.82 11.99 -7.16
C ALA A 112 -10.82 13.08 -8.25
N ASN A 113 -10.03 12.88 -9.31
CA ASN A 113 -10.04 13.70 -10.52
C ASN A 113 -9.95 15.22 -10.24
N THR A 114 -8.95 15.58 -9.42
CA THR A 114 -8.63 16.96 -9.06
C THR A 114 -7.17 17.27 -9.44
N SER A 115 -6.83 18.56 -9.57
CA SER A 115 -5.43 18.95 -9.79
C SER A 115 -4.50 18.46 -8.67
N ALA A 116 -4.98 18.41 -7.42
CA ALA A 116 -4.18 17.90 -6.30
C ALA A 116 -3.94 16.38 -6.43
N SER A 117 -4.97 15.60 -6.76
CA SER A 117 -4.80 14.15 -6.97
C SER A 117 -3.93 13.83 -8.18
N ASP A 118 -3.96 14.67 -9.22
CA ASP A 118 -3.08 14.51 -10.39
C ASP A 118 -1.62 14.73 -10.03
N GLU A 119 -1.29 15.78 -9.28
CA GLU A 119 0.10 16.04 -8.87
C GLU A 119 0.61 15.00 -7.87
N VAL A 120 -0.22 14.58 -6.90
CA VAL A 120 0.12 13.48 -5.97
C VAL A 120 0.34 12.18 -6.75
N GLY A 121 -0.52 11.87 -7.71
CA GLY A 121 -0.40 10.68 -8.55
C GLY A 121 0.87 10.67 -9.41
N LYS A 122 1.23 11.80 -10.04
CA LYS A 122 2.51 11.95 -10.77
C LYS A 122 3.72 11.76 -9.86
N LEU A 123 3.64 12.23 -8.61
CA LEU A 123 4.72 12.09 -7.66
C LEU A 123 4.94 10.62 -7.28
N PHE A 124 3.89 9.95 -6.77
CA PHE A 124 3.97 8.55 -6.31
C PHE A 124 4.24 7.57 -7.47
N PHE A 125 3.45 7.64 -8.54
CA PHE A 125 3.44 6.67 -9.63
C PHE A 125 4.16 7.15 -10.91
N GLY A 126 5.02 8.15 -10.78
CA GLY A 126 5.82 8.67 -11.89
C GLY A 126 7.24 9.01 -11.43
N LEU A 127 7.40 10.08 -10.64
CA LEU A 127 8.73 10.55 -10.25
C LEU A 127 9.44 9.59 -9.29
N LEU A 128 8.74 9.14 -8.24
CA LEU A 128 9.33 8.31 -7.20
C LEU A 128 9.45 6.83 -7.60
N ASN A 129 8.67 6.38 -8.59
CA ASN A 129 8.59 4.98 -9.01
C ASN A 129 8.49 4.04 -7.80
N VAL A 130 7.50 4.31 -6.94
CA VAL A 130 7.32 3.56 -5.69
C VAL A 130 7.22 2.07 -5.98
N HIS A 131 7.92 1.28 -5.18
CA HIS A 131 7.85 -0.16 -5.22
C HIS A 131 6.76 -0.61 -4.25
N CYS A 132 6.08 -1.70 -4.59
CA CYS A 132 5.16 -2.38 -3.70
C CYS A 132 5.60 -3.84 -3.55
N PHE A 133 4.98 -4.58 -2.63
CA PHE A 133 5.26 -6.01 -2.49
C PHE A 133 4.00 -6.88 -2.58
N THR A 134 4.22 -8.13 -2.94
CA THR A 134 3.26 -9.23 -2.83
C THR A 134 3.86 -10.36 -1.99
N PHE A 135 3.02 -11.28 -1.51
CA PHE A 135 3.49 -12.50 -0.83
C PHE A 135 3.61 -13.66 -1.81
N GLN A 136 4.74 -14.36 -1.76
CA GLN A 136 5.04 -15.54 -2.58
C GLN A 136 5.92 -16.51 -1.80
N GLU A 137 5.80 -17.82 -2.04
CA GLU A 137 6.77 -18.80 -1.56
C GLU A 137 8.12 -18.64 -2.27
N GLY A 138 9.21 -18.70 -1.51
CA GLY A 138 10.55 -18.66 -2.07
C GLY A 138 11.65 -18.77 -1.03
N GLU A 139 12.89 -18.80 -1.52
CA GLU A 139 14.07 -18.71 -0.68
C GLU A 139 14.18 -17.30 -0.08
N TYR A 140 14.50 -17.18 1.21
CA TYR A 140 14.77 -15.90 1.88
C TYR A 140 15.99 -15.99 2.79
N CYS A 141 16.47 -14.85 3.28
CA CYS A 141 17.55 -14.85 4.26
C CYS A 141 17.02 -14.99 5.68
N ALA A 142 17.22 -16.17 6.28
CA ALA A 142 16.80 -16.45 7.65
C ALA A 142 17.76 -15.82 8.67
N LYS A 143 19.05 -15.71 8.32
CA LYS A 143 20.07 -15.06 9.14
C LYS A 143 21.00 -14.22 8.27
N SER A 144 20.89 -12.90 8.38
CA SER A 144 21.83 -11.98 7.77
C SER A 144 23.13 -11.91 8.56
N HIS A 145 24.26 -11.76 7.86
CA HIS A 145 25.53 -11.45 8.51
C HIS A 145 25.46 -10.11 9.24
N PHE A 146 26.31 -9.89 10.26
CA PHE A 146 26.28 -8.67 11.08
C PHE A 146 26.44 -7.38 10.26
N SER A 147 27.13 -7.44 9.12
CA SER A 147 27.30 -6.30 8.21
C SER A 147 26.07 -6.03 7.32
N GLY A 148 25.09 -6.94 7.28
CA GLY A 148 23.93 -6.88 6.39
C GLY A 148 24.23 -7.15 4.91
N LEU A 149 25.48 -7.42 4.52
CA LEU A 149 25.89 -7.50 3.12
C LEU A 149 25.67 -8.87 2.46
N TYR A 150 25.50 -9.93 3.24
CA TYR A 150 25.30 -11.28 2.73
C TYR A 150 24.51 -12.14 3.72
N CYS A 151 23.96 -13.23 3.19
CA CYS A 151 23.16 -14.16 3.96
C CYS A 151 23.99 -15.32 4.50
N GLU A 152 23.97 -15.52 5.82
CA GLU A 152 24.64 -16.66 6.48
C GLU A 152 23.80 -17.93 6.40
N GLU A 153 22.48 -17.79 6.54
CA GLU A 153 21.54 -18.91 6.53
C GLU A 153 20.31 -18.61 5.69
N LYS A 154 20.01 -19.51 4.75
CA LYS A 154 18.84 -19.42 3.87
C LYS A 154 17.67 -20.20 4.47
N GLY A 155 16.48 -19.59 4.40
CA GLY A 155 15.21 -20.24 4.67
C GLY A 155 14.39 -20.39 3.38
N TYR A 156 13.31 -21.16 3.43
CA TYR A 156 12.33 -21.26 2.36
C TYR A 156 10.92 -21.18 2.94
N GLY A 157 10.04 -20.40 2.31
CA GLY A 157 8.67 -20.22 2.75
C GLY A 157 8.06 -18.94 2.19
N GLU A 158 6.91 -18.55 2.72
CA GLU A 158 6.25 -17.29 2.35
C GLU A 158 7.14 -16.08 2.65
N ARG A 159 7.25 -15.18 1.68
CA ARG A 159 8.06 -13.96 1.80
C ARG A 159 7.45 -12.81 1.01
N ALA A 160 7.77 -11.58 1.41
CA ALA A 160 7.54 -10.43 0.56
C ALA A 160 8.51 -10.43 -0.63
N VAL A 161 7.95 -10.15 -1.80
CA VAL A 161 8.65 -9.97 -3.06
C VAL A 161 8.28 -8.60 -3.60
N THR A 162 9.27 -7.72 -3.72
CA THR A 162 9.08 -6.37 -4.24
C THR A 162 9.01 -6.37 -5.75
N GLN A 163 8.15 -5.52 -6.29
CA GLN A 163 8.06 -5.26 -7.72
C GLN A 163 7.88 -3.75 -7.94
N THR A 164 8.33 -3.28 -9.10
CA THR A 164 7.98 -1.94 -9.58
C THR A 164 6.47 -1.87 -9.79
N PHE A 165 5.84 -0.79 -9.32
CA PHE A 165 4.41 -0.62 -9.51
C PHE A 165 4.06 -0.59 -11.02
N PRO A 166 3.06 -1.37 -11.48
CA PRO A 166 2.88 -1.64 -12.91
C PRO A 166 2.22 -0.50 -13.68
N HIS A 167 1.65 0.50 -13.01
CA HIS A 167 0.94 1.60 -13.67
C HIS A 167 1.71 2.91 -13.54
N GLN A 168 1.94 3.58 -14.66
CA GLN A 168 2.45 4.95 -14.66
C GLN A 168 1.30 5.95 -14.61
N TRP A 169 1.53 7.08 -13.95
CA TRP A 169 0.55 8.17 -13.94
C TRP A 169 0.50 8.88 -15.30
N GLY A 170 -0.69 9.00 -15.88
CA GLY A 170 -0.91 9.68 -17.17
C GLY A 170 -1.02 8.76 -18.38
N GLU A 171 -0.87 7.45 -18.22
CA GLU A 171 -1.27 6.46 -19.22
C GLU A 171 -2.78 6.21 -19.13
N ASP A 172 -3.59 7.18 -19.55
CA ASP A 172 -4.97 6.89 -19.91
C ASP A 172 -4.96 6.28 -21.32
N ILE A 173 -5.34 5.00 -21.38
CA ILE A 173 -5.69 4.28 -22.59
C ILE A 173 -6.60 5.17 -23.43
N LEU A 174 -6.17 5.46 -24.67
CA LEU A 174 -7.08 5.84 -25.74
C LEU A 174 -8.21 4.80 -25.79
N GLY A 175 -9.37 5.17 -25.26
CA GLY A 175 -10.61 4.40 -25.30
C GLY A 175 -11.77 5.29 -25.65
#